data_AF-A0A2N7XB75-F1
#
_entry.id   AF-A0A2N7XB75-F1
#
_cell.length_a   1.000
_cell.length_b   1.000
_cell.length_c   1.000
_cell.angle_alpha   90.00
_cell.angle_beta   90.00
_cell.angle_gamma   90.00
#
_symmetry.space_group_name_H-M   'P 1'
#
loop_
_entity.id
_entity.type
_entity.pdbx_description
1 polymer ?
#
loop_
_entity_poly.entity_id
_entity_poly.type
_entity_poly.pdbx_seq_one_letter_code
_entity_poly.pdbx_strand_id
1 'polypeptide(L)'
;ASAVAADLSLGATASDTGGSIRQPASFTGTVGIKPTYGRCSRFGMVAFASSLDQAGPIAKTVEDAALMLRSMCGHDPKDSTSLDVATPDFA
;
A
#
# COMPACT_ATOMS: atom_id res chain seq x y z
N ALA A 1 -1.40 -0.36 11.07
CA ALA A 1 -2.30 0.59 11.75
C ALA A 1 -1.85 0.80 13.19
N SER A 2 -2.21 -0.07 14.14
CA SER A 2 -1.92 0.15 15.57
C SER A 2 -0.44 0.32 15.90
N ALA A 3 0.46 -0.46 15.27
CA ALA A 3 1.91 -0.31 15.48
C ALA A 3 2.44 1.08 15.07
N VAL A 4 1.95 1.61 13.95
CA VAL A 4 2.29 2.96 13.49
C VAL A 4 1.69 4.01 14.41
N ALA A 5 0.42 3.85 14.81
CA ALA A 5 -0.24 4.77 15.73
C ALA A 5 0.47 4.85 17.10
N ALA A 6 0.93 3.71 17.61
CA ALA A 6 1.61 3.58 18.90
C ALA A 6 3.14 3.83 18.84
N ASP A 7 3.66 4.40 17.74
CA ASP A 7 5.10 4.69 17.58
C ASP A 7 6.03 3.47 17.71
N LEU A 8 5.51 2.28 17.39
CA LEU A 8 6.29 1.03 17.36
C LEU A 8 6.95 0.79 16.00
N SER A 9 6.47 1.47 14.94
CA SER A 9 7.09 1.49 13.62
C SER A 9 6.85 2.83 12.91
N LEU A 10 7.81 3.27 12.10
CA LEU A 10 7.70 4.52 11.32
C LEU A 10 6.64 4.44 10.22
N GLY A 11 6.44 3.25 9.67
CA GLY A 11 5.42 2.92 8.68
C GLY A 11 5.15 1.42 8.68
N ALA A 12 4.16 0.99 7.90
CA ALA A 12 3.83 -0.42 7.74
C ALA A 12 3.34 -0.70 6.32
N THR A 13 3.74 -1.85 5.76
CA THR A 13 3.12 -2.41 4.55
C THR A 13 1.83 -3.13 4.94
N ALA A 14 0.78 -2.94 4.15
CA ALA A 14 -0.52 -3.58 4.34
C ALA A 14 -1.16 -3.93 2.99
N SER A 15 -2.22 -4.72 3.01
CA SER A 15 -3.05 -5.04 1.83
C SER A 15 -4.48 -4.56 2.03
N ASP A 16 -5.14 -4.11 0.97
CA ASP A 16 -6.52 -3.65 0.97
C ASP A 16 -7.28 -4.32 -0.17
N THR A 17 -8.12 -5.29 0.20
CA THR A 17 -9.04 -5.97 -0.72
C THR A 17 -10.38 -5.24 -0.79
N GLY A 18 -10.85 -4.70 0.35
CA GLY A 18 -12.17 -4.09 0.48
C GLY A 18 -12.26 -3.01 1.55
N GLY A 19 -11.14 -2.42 1.95
CA GLY A 19 -11.04 -1.43 3.02
C GLY A 19 -9.92 -1.68 4.02
N SER A 20 -9.17 -2.78 3.89
CA SER A 20 -8.26 -3.28 4.92
C SER A 20 -7.00 -2.43 5.16
N ILE A 21 -6.72 -1.41 4.34
CA ILE A 21 -5.76 -0.34 4.67
C ILE A 21 -6.51 0.88 5.21
N ARG A 22 -7.51 1.37 4.46
CA ARG A 22 -8.17 2.65 4.74
C ARG A 22 -8.96 2.65 6.04
N GLN A 23 -9.71 1.59 6.32
CA GLN A 23 -10.54 1.51 7.53
C GLN A 23 -9.66 1.40 8.80
N PRO A 24 -8.64 0.52 8.90
CA PRO A 24 -7.75 0.52 10.06
C PRO A 24 -6.97 1.83 10.23
N ALA A 25 -6.58 2.49 9.14
CA ALA A 25 -5.92 3.79 9.22
C ALA A 25 -6.83 4.86 9.85
N SER A 26 -8.08 4.93 9.38
CA SER A 26 -9.13 5.79 9.96
C SER A 26 -9.34 5.53 11.47
N PHE A 27 -9.49 4.27 11.87
CA PHE A 27 -9.71 3.91 13.28
C PHE A 27 -8.53 4.21 14.20
N THR A 28 -7.31 4.30 13.66
CA THR A 28 -6.09 4.50 14.44
C THR A 28 -5.48 5.89 14.28
N GLY A 29 -6.17 6.81 13.59
CA GLY A 29 -5.68 8.17 13.37
C GLY A 29 -4.39 8.23 12.56
N THR A 30 -4.23 7.34 11.58
CA THR A 30 -3.05 7.27 10.70
C THR A 30 -3.43 7.50 9.23
N VAL A 31 -2.44 7.74 8.38
CA VAL A 31 -2.62 7.83 6.92
C VAL A 31 -2.51 6.42 6.33
N GLY A 32 -3.51 6.00 5.55
CA GLY A 32 -3.48 4.73 4.84
C GLY A 32 -3.99 4.88 3.42
N ILE A 33 -3.19 4.44 2.44
CA ILE A 33 -3.51 4.56 1.02
C ILE A 33 -3.45 3.21 0.32
N LYS A 34 -4.55 2.87 -0.38
CA LYS A 34 -4.58 1.80 -1.37
C LYS A 34 -4.37 2.43 -2.74
N PRO A 35 -3.27 2.15 -3.46
CA PRO A 35 -3.07 2.71 -4.80
C PRO A 35 -4.03 2.08 -5.82
N THR A 36 -3.94 2.55 -7.06
CA THR A 36 -4.60 1.90 -8.21
C THR A 36 -4.21 0.42 -8.27
N TYR A 37 -5.17 -0.44 -8.59
CA TYR A 37 -4.91 -1.86 -8.80
C TYR A 37 -3.80 -2.05 -9.85
N GLY A 38 -2.81 -2.88 -9.53
CA GLY A 38 -1.63 -3.13 -10.38
C GLY A 38 -0.48 -2.13 -10.24
N ARG A 39 -0.57 -1.12 -9.35
CA ARG A 39 0.55 -0.18 -9.10
C ARG A 39 1.69 -0.78 -8.28
N CYS A 40 1.35 -1.49 -7.22
CA CYS A 40 2.27 -2.36 -6.47
C CYS A 40 2.06 -3.79 -6.95
N SER A 41 3.16 -4.51 -7.20
CA SER A 41 3.11 -5.93 -7.51
C SER A 41 2.46 -6.73 -6.38
N ARG A 42 1.74 -7.79 -6.75
CA ARG A 42 1.15 -8.78 -5.84
C ARG A 42 2.01 -10.05 -5.75
N PHE A 43 3.14 -10.11 -6.46
CA PHE A 43 4.06 -11.24 -6.37
C PHE A 43 4.60 -11.41 -4.93
N GLY A 44 4.37 -12.58 -4.35
CA GLY A 44 4.74 -12.89 -2.95
C GLY A 44 3.69 -12.51 -1.90
N MET A 45 2.61 -11.79 -2.28
CA MET A 45 1.47 -11.57 -1.40
C MET A 45 0.56 -12.79 -1.40
N VAL A 46 0.12 -13.25 -0.22
CA VAL A 46 -0.91 -14.28 -0.13
C VAL A 46 -2.23 -13.70 -0.64
N ALA A 47 -2.79 -14.30 -1.70
CA ALA A 47 -3.99 -13.80 -2.34
C ALA A 47 -5.25 -14.09 -1.51
N PHE A 48 -6.17 -13.12 -1.48
CA PHE A 48 -7.52 -13.28 -0.93
C PHE A 48 -8.58 -13.14 -2.01
N ALA A 49 -8.61 -12.00 -2.72
CA ALA A 49 -9.42 -11.82 -3.92
C ALA A 49 -8.58 -11.13 -5.00
N SER A 50 -8.04 -11.93 -5.92
CA SER A 50 -7.00 -11.50 -6.86
C SER A 50 -7.33 -10.24 -7.66
N SER A 51 -8.60 -10.00 -8.02
CA SER A 51 -9.01 -8.82 -8.78
C SER A 51 -9.20 -7.56 -7.94
N LEU A 52 -9.05 -7.66 -6.61
CA LEU A 52 -9.31 -6.59 -5.64
C LEU A 52 -8.11 -6.29 -4.75
N ASP A 53 -7.26 -7.29 -4.48
CA ASP A 53 -6.11 -7.17 -3.59
C ASP A 53 -5.11 -6.13 -4.10
N GLN A 54 -4.71 -5.21 -3.23
CA GLN A 54 -3.64 -4.27 -3.53
C GLN A 54 -2.81 -3.94 -2.29
N ALA A 55 -1.49 -4.01 -2.40
CA ALA A 55 -0.59 -3.57 -1.35
C ALA A 55 -0.48 -2.04 -1.31
N GLY A 56 -0.33 -1.49 -0.11
CA GLY A 56 -0.11 -0.06 0.13
C GLY A 56 0.37 0.22 1.56
N PRO A 57 0.84 1.45 1.84
CA PRO A 57 1.38 1.80 3.14
C PRO A 57 0.32 2.29 4.13
N ILE A 58 0.66 2.16 5.41
CA ILE A 58 0.11 2.95 6.51
C ILE A 58 1.27 3.71 7.15
N ALA A 59 1.14 5.03 7.33
CA ALA A 59 2.15 5.90 7.90
C ALA A 59 1.53 7.01 8.77
N LYS A 60 2.37 7.80 9.47
CA LYS A 60 1.89 8.94 10.29
C LYS A 60 1.53 10.16 9.46
N THR A 61 2.24 10.40 8.36
CA THR A 61 2.04 11.57 7.51
C THR A 61 1.75 11.15 6.05
N VAL A 62 1.22 12.09 5.28
CA VAL A 62 1.01 11.90 3.84
C VAL A 62 2.34 11.78 3.10
N GLU A 63 3.35 12.56 3.52
CA GLU A 63 4.70 12.52 2.97
C GLU A 63 5.35 11.15 3.20
N ASP A 64 5.28 10.58 4.40
CA ASP A 64 5.81 9.24 4.68
C ASP A 64 5.11 8.16 3.84
N ALA A 65 3.78 8.26 3.68
CA ALA A 65 3.03 7.35 2.83
C ALA A 65 3.45 7.47 1.35
N ALA A 66 3.71 8.69 0.87
CA ALA A 66 4.22 8.93 -0.48
C ALA A 66 5.63 8.36 -0.69
N LEU A 67 6.54 8.56 0.27
CA LEU A 67 7.90 7.99 0.25
C LEU A 67 7.87 6.45 0.18
N MET A 68 6.99 5.81 0.96
CA MET A 68 6.79 4.37 0.90
C MET A 68 6.22 3.94 -0.46
N LEU A 69 5.18 4.62 -0.96
CA LEU A 69 4.58 4.30 -2.26
C LEU A 69 5.58 4.38 -3.41
N ARG A 70 6.48 5.38 -3.39
CA ARG A 70 7.55 5.51 -4.39
C ARG A 70 8.44 4.27 -4.47
N SER A 71 8.66 3.59 -3.35
CA SER A 71 9.45 2.35 -3.31
C SER A 71 8.62 1.09 -3.59
N MET A 72 7.34 1.10 -3.25
CA MET A 72 6.44 -0.05 -3.42
C MET A 72 5.85 -0.18 -4.84
N CYS A 73 5.70 0.94 -5.55
CA CYS A 73 5.07 0.98 -6.87
C CYS A 73 6.08 0.80 -8.01
N GLY A 74 5.74 -0.06 -8.96
CA GLY A 74 6.54 -0.31 -10.16
C GLY A 74 6.03 -1.54 -10.91
N HIS A 75 6.36 -1.60 -12.20
CA HIS A 75 6.06 -2.78 -13.00
C HIS A 75 6.89 -3.98 -12.51
N ASP A 76 6.24 -5.14 -12.36
CA ASP A 76 6.88 -6.40 -12.02
C ASP A 76 6.50 -7.49 -13.03
N PRO A 77 7.45 -8.02 -13.82
CA PRO A 77 7.18 -9.06 -14.81
C PRO A 77 6.74 -10.39 -14.19
N LYS A 78 6.86 -10.58 -12.87
CA LYS A 78 6.38 -11.78 -12.16
C LYS A 78 4.90 -11.71 -11.77
N ASP A 79 4.27 -10.56 -11.93
CA ASP A 79 2.84 -10.36 -11.71
C ASP A 79 2.17 -9.89 -13.00
N SER A 80 1.42 -10.79 -13.65
CA SER A 80 0.70 -10.51 -14.91
C SER A 80 -0.34 -9.39 -14.82
N THR A 81 -0.67 -8.92 -13.61
CA THR A 81 -1.61 -7.82 -13.39
C THR A 81 -0.94 -6.51 -12.99
N SER A 82 0.40 -6.53 -12.85
CA SER A 82 1.18 -5.32 -12.61
C SER A 82 1.14 -4.43 -13.85
N LEU A 83 0.84 -3.16 -13.66
CA LEU A 83 0.74 -2.20 -14.76
C LEU A 83 2.14 -1.79 -15.24
N ASP A 84 2.40 -1.94 -16.54
CA ASP A 84 3.58 -1.40 -17.20
C ASP A 84 3.36 0.07 -17.57
N VAL A 85 3.37 0.93 -16.55
CA VAL A 85 3.22 2.38 -16.69
C VAL A 85 4.17 3.08 -15.73
N ALA A 86 4.68 4.25 -16.13
CA ALA A 86 5.60 5.02 -15.30
C ALA A 86 5.03 5.27 -13.90
N THR A 87 5.83 4.99 -12.87
CA THR A 87 5.50 5.36 -11.48
C THR A 87 5.61 6.88 -11.36
N PRO A 88 4.52 7.58 -10.97
CA PRO A 88 4.59 9.01 -10.75
C PRO A 88 5.48 9.34 -9.54
N ASP A 89 6.01 10.56 -9.50
CA ASP A 89 6.59 11.04 -8.24
C ASP A 89 5.43 11.32 -7.27
N PHE A 90 5.43 10.60 -6.14
CA PHE A 90 4.39 10.75 -5.11
C PHE A 90 4.78 11.80 -4.07
N ALA A 91 6.07 12.18 -4.01
CA ALA A 91 6.64 13.12 -3.04
C ALA A 91 6.50 14.57 -3.50
#